data_AF-A0A820AWX2-F1
#
_entry.id   AF-A0A820AWX2-F1
#
_cell.length_a   1.000
_cell.length_b   1.000
_cell.length_c   1.000
_cell.angle_alpha   90.00
_cell.angle_beta   90.00
_cell.angle_gamma   90.00
#
_symmetry.space_group_name_H-M   'P 1'
#
loop_
_entity.id
_entity.type
_entity.pdbx_description
1 polymer ?
#
loop_
_entity_poly.entity_id
_entity_poly.type
_entity_poly.pdbx_seq_one_letter_code
_entity_poly.pdbx_strand_id
1 'polypeptide(L)'
;LQSAKSLIIHDPIPLGYCFAGQVLFRFIGTSAFAKIAKHFRAESFMIVVFLLSAAGLSVPLFAPDAQWPILIGFFVYEFCVGVYRPSMSYLKSQYIPDEVRATLMNYMRIPQLLLVLAILLSHFSLFVVYILWMCMLLLAMIFMIVLRSLKVSDKEPSPPVTQVANDDSSAFLPETKQSETSPPVTNVQETTL
;
A
#
# COMPACT_ATOMS: atom_id res chain seq x y z
N LEU A 1 -32.00 37.95 -12.58
CA LEU A 1 -31.16 37.50 -11.46
C LEU A 1 -31.73 36.30 -10.68
N GLN A 2 -33.06 36.07 -10.66
CA GLN A 2 -33.65 34.85 -10.05
C GLN A 2 -33.67 33.62 -11.00
N SER A 3 -33.82 33.80 -12.32
CA SER A 3 -33.86 32.66 -13.27
C SER A 3 -32.50 32.01 -13.58
N ALA A 4 -31.37 32.60 -13.16
CA ALA A 4 -30.04 32.02 -13.35
C ALA A 4 -29.61 31.08 -12.20
N LYS A 5 -30.34 31.08 -11.08
CA LYS A 5 -30.12 30.15 -9.95
C LYS A 5 -30.89 28.84 -10.09
N SER A 6 -31.94 28.79 -10.90
CA SER A 6 -32.76 27.60 -11.12
C SER A 6 -32.27 26.70 -12.26
N LEU A 7 -31.17 27.05 -12.92
CA LEU A 7 -30.58 26.30 -14.04
C LEU A 7 -29.20 25.69 -13.70
N ILE A 8 -28.73 25.85 -12.46
CA ILE A 8 -27.61 25.07 -11.89
C ILE A 8 -28.19 23.89 -11.09
N ILE A 9 -29.20 23.24 -11.67
CA ILE A 9 -29.60 21.88 -11.30
C ILE A 9 -28.59 20.96 -12.00
N HIS A 10 -27.37 20.99 -11.49
CA HIS A 10 -26.42 19.90 -11.55
C HIS A 10 -25.60 20.08 -10.29
N ASP A 11 -26.18 19.69 -9.15
CA ASP A 11 -25.58 19.89 -7.84
C ASP A 11 -24.12 19.44 -7.88
N PRO A 12 -23.13 20.34 -7.75
CA PRO A 12 -21.74 19.95 -7.76
C PRO A 12 -21.56 18.95 -6.63
N ILE A 13 -20.96 17.81 -6.95
CA ILE A 13 -20.77 16.70 -6.01
C ILE A 13 -20.19 17.31 -4.72
N PRO A 14 -20.89 17.19 -3.58
CA PRO A 14 -20.47 17.84 -2.35
C PRO A 14 -19.06 17.37 -2.01
N LEU A 15 -18.11 18.31 -1.96
CA LEU A 15 -16.68 18.03 -1.86
C LEU A 15 -16.34 17.13 -0.65
N GLY A 16 -17.13 17.24 0.42
CA GLY A 16 -17.03 16.38 1.60
C GLY A 16 -17.26 14.89 1.31
N TYR A 17 -18.15 14.54 0.39
CA TYR A 17 -18.39 13.14 -0.01
C TYR A 17 -17.23 12.58 -0.83
N CYS A 18 -16.63 13.37 -1.72
CA CYS A 18 -15.43 12.96 -2.45
C CYS A 18 -14.26 12.69 -1.49
N PHE A 19 -14.07 13.55 -0.50
CA PHE A 19 -13.05 13.38 0.52
C PHE A 19 -13.32 12.15 1.42
N ALA A 20 -14.56 11.96 1.86
CA ALA A 20 -14.96 10.79 2.65
C ALA A 20 -14.76 9.50 1.86
N GLY A 21 -15.16 9.47 0.58
CA GLY A 21 -14.95 8.35 -0.33
C GLY A 21 -13.46 8.02 -0.52
N GLN A 22 -12.62 9.03 -0.76
CA GLN A 22 -11.16 8.87 -0.86
C GLN A 22 -10.57 8.22 0.40
N VAL A 23 -10.95 8.70 1.58
CA VAL A 23 -10.47 8.14 2.85
C VAL A 23 -10.96 6.70 3.04
N LEU A 24 -12.24 6.44 2.75
CA LEU A 24 -12.84 5.11 2.84
C LEU A 24 -12.15 4.10 1.92
N PHE A 25 -12.00 4.42 0.63
CA PHE A 25 -11.32 3.55 -0.34
C PHE A 25 -9.86 3.30 0.02
N ARG A 26 -9.17 4.31 0.55
CA ARG A 26 -7.79 4.17 1.04
C ARG A 26 -7.69 3.17 2.20
N PHE A 27 -8.63 3.18 3.14
CA PHE A 27 -8.70 2.20 4.23
C PHE A 27 -9.07 0.79 3.76
N ILE A 28 -9.96 0.68 2.76
CA ILE A 28 -10.29 -0.60 2.14
C ILE A 28 -9.04 -1.18 1.44
N GLY A 29 -8.26 -0.33 0.76
CA GLY A 29 -6.99 -0.71 0.15
C GLY A 29 -5.96 -1.25 1.13
N THR A 30 -5.77 -0.60 2.29
CA THR A 30 -4.81 -1.08 3.29
C THR A 30 -5.20 -2.44 3.88
N SER A 31 -6.50 -2.68 4.04
CA SER A 31 -7.05 -3.95 4.53
C SER A 31 -6.97 -5.06 3.47
N ALA A 32 -7.17 -4.73 2.19
CA ALA A 32 -6.97 -5.66 1.07
C ALA A 32 -5.51 -6.12 1.00
N PHE A 33 -4.55 -5.20 1.16
CA PHE A 33 -3.12 -5.53 1.21
C PHE A 33 -2.81 -6.58 2.28
N ALA A 34 -3.34 -6.44 3.50
CA ALA A 34 -3.08 -7.38 4.59
C ALA A 34 -3.51 -8.84 4.28
N LYS A 35 -4.53 -9.02 3.43
CA LYS A 35 -4.96 -10.35 2.94
C LYS A 35 -4.09 -10.83 1.77
N ILE A 36 -3.83 -9.95 0.80
CA ILE A 36 -3.08 -10.27 -0.42
C ILE A 36 -1.62 -10.61 -0.10
N ALA A 37 -1.00 -9.88 0.84
CA ALA A 37 0.38 -10.09 1.27
C ALA A 37 0.64 -11.48 1.89
N LYS A 38 -0.41 -12.21 2.31
CA LYS A 38 -0.29 -13.58 2.84
C LYS A 38 -0.22 -14.65 1.75
N HIS A 39 -0.76 -14.36 0.57
CA HIS A 39 -0.92 -15.35 -0.51
C HIS A 39 -0.06 -15.05 -1.74
N PHE A 40 0.23 -13.77 -2.00
CA PHE A 40 0.95 -13.34 -3.19
C PHE A 40 2.24 -12.60 -2.82
N ARG A 41 3.29 -12.90 -3.59
CA ARG A 41 4.58 -12.19 -3.50
C ARG A 41 4.41 -10.73 -3.89
N ALA A 42 5.00 -9.82 -3.12
CA ALA A 42 4.71 -8.40 -3.23
C ALA A 42 5.10 -7.74 -4.57
N GLU A 43 6.11 -8.31 -5.24
CA GLU A 43 6.60 -7.81 -6.53
C GLU A 43 5.56 -7.90 -7.66
N SER A 44 4.79 -8.99 -7.75
CA SER A 44 3.89 -9.19 -8.89
C SER A 44 2.62 -8.35 -8.80
N PHE A 45 2.04 -8.21 -7.60
CA PHE A 45 0.81 -7.42 -7.46
C PHE A 45 1.08 -5.92 -7.59
N MET A 46 2.28 -5.47 -7.20
CA MET A 46 2.70 -4.06 -7.27
C MET A 46 2.59 -3.48 -8.68
N ILE A 47 3.04 -4.23 -9.68
CA ILE A 47 3.01 -3.82 -11.09
C ILE A 47 1.56 -3.60 -11.56
N VAL A 48 0.65 -4.50 -11.19
CA VAL A 48 -0.78 -4.41 -11.57
C VAL A 48 -1.44 -3.20 -10.91
N VAL A 49 -1.21 -2.98 -9.61
CA VAL A 49 -1.72 -1.82 -8.87
C VAL A 49 -1.25 -0.52 -9.51
N PHE A 50 -0.03 -0.52 -10.02
CA PHE A 50 0.56 0.63 -10.65
C PHE A 50 -0.02 0.96 -12.03
N LEU A 51 -0.21 -0.07 -12.87
CA LEU A 51 -0.88 0.08 -14.15
C LEU A 51 -2.31 0.59 -13.96
N LEU A 52 -3.01 0.06 -12.96
CA LEU A 52 -4.36 0.50 -12.62
C LEU A 52 -4.39 1.95 -12.13
N SER A 53 -3.40 2.35 -11.33
CA SER A 53 -3.22 3.74 -10.88
C SER A 53 -2.95 4.69 -12.05
N ALA A 54 -2.06 4.32 -12.98
CA ALA A 54 -1.76 5.10 -14.18
C ALA A 54 -2.99 5.23 -15.10
N ALA A 55 -3.76 4.15 -15.25
CA ALA A 55 -5.03 4.18 -15.98
C ALA A 55 -6.07 5.07 -15.29
N GLY A 56 -6.17 5.03 -13.95
CA GLY A 56 -7.10 5.87 -13.19
C GLY A 56 -6.77 7.36 -13.29
N LEU A 57 -5.48 7.72 -13.26
CA LEU A 57 -5.00 9.10 -13.40
C LEU A 57 -5.05 9.62 -14.85
N SER A 58 -5.19 8.75 -15.85
CA SER A 58 -5.31 9.18 -17.26
C SER A 58 -6.74 9.56 -17.63
N VAL A 59 -7.75 9.06 -16.90
CA VAL A 59 -9.18 9.37 -17.14
C VAL A 59 -9.48 10.87 -17.21
N PRO A 60 -8.99 11.73 -16.28
CA PRO A 60 -9.23 13.17 -16.32
C PRO A 60 -8.57 13.87 -17.51
N LEU A 61 -7.58 13.24 -18.15
CA LEU A 61 -6.85 13.80 -19.30
C LEU A 61 -7.61 13.60 -20.60
N PHE A 62 -8.31 12.47 -20.75
CA PHE A 62 -9.05 12.13 -21.97
C PHE A 62 -10.49 12.65 -21.98
N ALA A 63 -11.13 12.76 -20.82
CA ALA A 63 -12.54 13.16 -20.72
C ALA A 63 -12.74 14.19 -19.59
N PRO A 64 -12.31 15.45 -19.77
CA PRO A 64 -12.42 16.48 -18.75
C PRO A 64 -13.88 16.87 -18.41
N ASP A 65 -14.80 16.68 -19.35
CA ASP A 65 -16.22 17.08 -19.19
C ASP A 65 -17.08 16.04 -18.45
N ALA A 66 -16.55 14.82 -18.23
CA ALA A 66 -17.32 13.72 -17.65
C ALA A 66 -17.00 13.52 -16.15
N GLN A 67 -17.87 14.03 -15.28
CA GLN A 67 -17.65 14.01 -13.82
C GLN A 67 -17.67 12.60 -13.20
N TRP A 68 -18.59 11.74 -13.64
CA TRP A 68 -18.74 10.37 -13.13
C TRP A 68 -17.52 9.47 -13.36
N PRO A 69 -16.95 9.37 -14.57
CA PRO A 69 -15.75 8.54 -14.79
C PRO A 69 -14.52 9.10 -14.08
N ILE A 70 -14.39 10.42 -13.94
CA ILE A 70 -13.31 11.04 -13.14
C ILE A 70 -13.42 10.61 -11.67
N LEU A 71 -14.61 10.61 -11.09
CA LEU A 71 -14.84 10.19 -9.70
C LEU A 71 -14.48 8.72 -9.49
N ILE A 72 -14.91 7.84 -10.40
CA ILE A 72 -14.59 6.41 -10.36
C ILE A 72 -13.09 6.17 -10.53
N GLY A 73 -12.45 6.83 -11.48
CA GLY A 73 -11.00 6.76 -11.68
C GLY A 73 -10.23 7.22 -10.43
N PHE A 74 -10.71 8.27 -9.78
CA PHE A 74 -10.14 8.78 -8.54
C PHE A 74 -10.28 7.79 -7.36
N PHE A 75 -11.42 7.12 -7.20
CA PHE A 75 -11.60 6.10 -6.16
C PHE A 75 -10.73 4.86 -6.40
N VAL A 76 -10.61 4.42 -7.66
CA VAL A 76 -9.71 3.33 -8.04
C VAL A 76 -8.25 3.70 -7.75
N TYR A 77 -7.84 4.92 -8.09
CA TYR A 77 -6.51 5.45 -7.76
C TYR A 77 -6.27 5.43 -6.25
N GLU A 78 -7.22 5.88 -5.44
CA GLU A 78 -7.08 5.94 -3.99
C GLU A 78 -7.04 4.56 -3.32
N PHE A 79 -7.78 3.60 -3.86
CA PHE A 79 -7.63 2.20 -3.48
C PHE A 79 -6.22 1.69 -3.77
N CYS A 80 -5.68 1.98 -4.96
CA CYS A 80 -4.32 1.60 -5.35
C CYS A 80 -3.26 2.22 -4.42
N VAL A 81 -3.41 3.51 -4.08
CA VAL A 81 -2.54 4.20 -3.11
C VAL A 81 -2.64 3.57 -1.72
N GLY A 82 -3.85 3.19 -1.30
CA GLY A 82 -4.11 2.48 -0.05
C GLY A 82 -3.39 1.12 0.03
N VAL A 83 -3.26 0.41 -1.08
CA VAL A 83 -2.49 -0.85 -1.17
C VAL A 83 -0.98 -0.56 -1.24
N TYR A 84 -0.56 0.40 -2.07
CA TYR A 84 0.84 0.70 -2.34
C TYR A 84 1.62 1.16 -1.10
N ARG A 85 1.04 2.07 -0.30
CA ARG A 85 1.70 2.66 0.88
C ARG A 85 2.14 1.61 1.92
N PRO A 86 1.27 0.71 2.42
CA PRO A 86 1.67 -0.30 3.40
C PRO A 86 2.62 -1.33 2.80
N SER A 87 2.47 -1.66 1.52
CA SER A 87 3.34 -2.59 0.81
C SER A 87 4.79 -2.10 0.74
N MET A 88 5.00 -0.82 0.39
CA MET A 88 6.34 -0.21 0.40
C MET A 88 6.91 -0.14 1.82
N SER A 89 6.08 0.11 2.83
CA SER A 89 6.50 0.06 4.23
C SER A 89 6.94 -1.34 4.65
N TYR A 90 6.24 -2.37 4.19
CA TYR A 90 6.52 -3.78 4.48
C TYR A 90 7.84 -4.23 3.84
N LEU A 91 8.05 -3.92 2.55
CA LEU A 91 9.28 -4.29 1.83
C LEU A 91 10.52 -3.64 2.47
N LYS A 92 10.39 -2.39 2.92
CA LYS A 92 11.47 -1.68 3.63
C LYS A 92 11.75 -2.28 5.00
N SER A 93 10.73 -2.74 5.73
CA SER A 93 10.92 -3.33 7.06
C SER A 93 11.67 -4.66 7.07
N GLN A 94 11.67 -5.43 5.98
CA GLN A 94 12.44 -6.68 5.91
C GLN A 94 13.94 -6.47 5.70
N TYR A 95 14.35 -5.34 5.12
CA TYR A 95 15.74 -5.10 4.70
C TYR A 95 16.51 -4.19 5.67
N ILE A 96 15.83 -3.60 6.65
CA ILE A 96 16.39 -2.56 7.52
C ILE A 96 16.63 -3.14 8.93
N PRO A 97 17.87 -3.18 9.44
CA PRO A 97 18.15 -3.55 10.82
C PRO A 97 17.50 -2.53 11.79
N ASP A 98 17.02 -3.02 12.93
CA ASP A 98 16.16 -2.24 13.85
C ASP A 98 16.80 -0.93 14.35
N GLU A 99 18.13 -0.87 14.42
CA GLU A 99 18.90 0.29 14.92
C GLU A 99 18.80 1.54 14.04
N VAL A 100 18.64 1.40 12.71
CA VAL A 100 18.59 2.55 11.77
C VAL A 100 17.20 2.81 11.18
N ARG A 101 16.20 2.05 11.64
CA ARG A 101 14.83 2.11 11.10
C ARG A 101 14.20 3.48 11.25
N ALA A 102 14.38 4.14 12.40
CA ALA A 102 13.87 5.50 12.65
C ALA A 102 14.52 6.54 11.70
N THR A 103 15.84 6.48 11.55
CA THR A 103 16.62 7.39 10.70
C THR A 103 16.24 7.25 9.22
N LEU A 104 16.12 6.03 8.71
CA LEU A 104 15.73 5.78 7.33
C LEU A 104 14.28 6.17 7.04
N MET A 105 13.36 5.97 7.99
CA MET A 105 11.98 6.44 7.85
C MET A 105 11.90 7.95 7.74
N ASN A 106 12.72 8.68 8.51
CA ASN A 106 12.75 10.13 8.45
C ASN A 106 13.38 10.62 7.14
N TYR A 107 14.49 10.00 6.73
CA TYR A 107 15.18 10.35 5.48
C TYR A 107 14.29 10.16 4.25
N MET A 108 13.47 9.11 4.21
CA MET A 108 12.58 8.84 3.08
C MET A 108 11.39 9.82 2.98
N ARG A 109 11.10 10.58 4.03
CA ARG A 109 10.06 11.62 4.00
C ARG A 109 10.58 12.97 3.50
N ILE A 110 11.85 13.29 3.74
CA ILE A 110 12.47 14.54 3.29
C ILE A 110 12.31 14.78 1.78
N PRO A 111 12.64 13.83 0.87
CA PRO A 111 12.52 14.07 -0.57
C PRO A 111 11.07 14.22 -1.00
N GLN A 112 10.15 13.47 -0.38
CA GLN A 112 8.73 13.56 -0.69
C GLN A 112 8.13 14.90 -0.25
N LEU A 113 8.52 15.41 0.93
CA LEU A 113 8.08 16.70 1.44
C LEU A 113 8.66 17.86 0.62
N LEU A 114 9.94 17.77 0.23
CA LEU A 114 10.57 18.76 -0.66
C LEU A 114 9.92 18.79 -2.04
N LEU A 115 9.57 17.64 -2.62
CA LEU A 115 8.88 17.57 -3.91
C LEU A 115 7.51 18.26 -3.85
N VAL A 116 6.71 17.98 -2.82
CA VAL A 116 5.40 18.62 -2.63
C VAL A 116 5.55 20.12 -2.41
N LEU A 117 6.54 20.53 -1.61
CA LEU A 117 6.83 21.95 -1.36
C LEU A 117 7.26 22.66 -2.65
N ALA A 118 8.10 22.03 -3.48
CA ALA A 118 8.54 22.58 -4.76
C ALA A 118 7.37 22.77 -5.73
N ILE A 119 6.42 21.82 -5.79
CA ILE A 119 5.19 21.92 -6.60
C ILE A 119 4.25 22.99 -6.05
N LEU A 120 4.19 23.17 -4.73
CA LEU A 120 3.36 24.21 -4.12
C LEU A 120 3.92 25.62 -4.35
N LEU A 121 5.24 25.77 -4.29
CA LEU A 121 5.94 27.04 -4.52
C LEU A 121 6.02 27.42 -6.01
N SER A 122 6.13 26.43 -6.88
CA SER A 122 6.10 26.64 -8.31
C SER A 122 4.64 26.64 -8.74
N HIS A 123 4.05 27.80 -9.07
CA HIS A 123 2.67 27.93 -9.57
C HIS A 123 2.47 27.24 -10.94
N PHE A 124 2.68 25.93 -11.02
CA PHE A 124 2.56 25.15 -12.23
C PHE A 124 1.09 24.90 -12.57
N SER A 125 0.80 24.85 -13.87
CA SER A 125 -0.49 24.38 -14.37
C SER A 125 -0.75 22.94 -13.91
N LEU A 126 -2.01 22.63 -13.59
CA LEU A 126 -2.45 21.29 -13.20
C LEU A 126 -1.99 20.23 -14.20
N PHE A 127 -1.95 20.55 -15.49
CA PHE A 127 -1.47 19.66 -16.54
C PHE A 127 0.00 19.23 -16.34
N VAL A 128 0.88 20.15 -15.93
CA VAL A 128 2.28 19.86 -15.64
C VAL A 128 2.39 18.97 -14.41
N VAL A 129 1.58 19.22 -13.39
CA VAL A 129 1.54 18.39 -12.17
C VAL A 129 1.13 16.95 -12.50
N TYR A 130 0.10 16.77 -13.34
CA TYR A 130 -0.32 15.45 -13.81
C TYR A 130 0.78 14.73 -14.58
N ILE A 131 1.47 15.42 -15.51
CA ILE A 131 2.60 14.84 -16.25
C ILE A 131 3.74 14.43 -15.31
N LEU A 132 4.11 15.29 -14.37
CA LEU A 132 5.15 14.98 -13.39
C LEU A 132 4.79 13.75 -12.55
N TRP A 133 3.52 13.63 -12.14
CA TRP A 133 3.01 12.45 -11.46
C TRP A 133 3.10 11.20 -12.32
N MET A 134 2.71 11.27 -13.60
CA MET A 134 2.84 10.14 -14.53
C MET A 134 4.30 9.73 -14.76
N CYS A 135 5.22 10.69 -14.87
CA CYS A 135 6.65 10.42 -15.00
C CYS A 135 7.24 9.77 -13.75
N MET A 136 6.93 10.31 -12.57
CA MET A 136 7.32 9.70 -11.29
C MET A 136 6.73 8.30 -11.15
N LEU A 137 5.50 8.13 -11.65
CA LEU A 137 4.88 6.84 -11.65
C LEU A 137 5.68 5.87 -12.55
N LEU A 138 5.85 6.17 -13.84
CA LEU A 138 6.62 5.34 -14.76
C LEU A 138 8.02 4.99 -14.24
N LEU A 139 8.71 5.95 -13.61
CA LEU A 139 10.01 5.71 -13.01
C LEU A 139 9.96 4.66 -11.89
N ALA A 140 8.94 4.70 -11.03
CA ALA A 140 8.77 3.69 -9.98
C ALA A 140 8.45 2.30 -10.55
N MET A 141 7.73 2.22 -11.68
CA MET A 141 7.54 0.94 -12.40
C MET A 141 8.84 0.39 -12.94
N ILE A 142 9.63 1.22 -13.61
CA ILE A 142 10.94 0.84 -14.13
C ILE A 142 11.82 0.34 -12.99
N PHE A 143 11.85 1.06 -11.86
CA PHE A 143 12.61 0.67 -10.69
C PHE A 143 12.18 -0.70 -10.14
N MET A 144 10.87 -0.96 -10.04
CA MET A 144 10.33 -2.27 -9.63
C MET A 144 10.70 -3.39 -10.61
N ILE A 145 10.66 -3.12 -11.92
CA ILE A 145 11.06 -4.08 -12.95
C ILE A 145 12.55 -4.39 -12.85
N VAL A 146 13.39 -3.37 -12.65
CA VAL A 146 14.84 -3.53 -12.47
C VAL A 146 15.16 -4.35 -11.22
N LEU A 147 14.54 -4.03 -10.07
CA LEU A 147 14.71 -4.82 -8.85
C LEU A 147 14.32 -6.29 -9.04
N ARG A 148 13.22 -6.53 -9.76
CA ARG A 148 12.80 -7.88 -10.12
C ARG A 148 13.85 -8.59 -10.99
N SER A 149 14.41 -7.90 -11.99
CA SER A 149 15.45 -8.46 -12.87
C SER A 149 16.74 -8.77 -12.12
N LEU A 150 17.15 -7.92 -11.17
CA LEU A 150 18.32 -8.18 -10.32
C LEU A 150 18.11 -9.42 -9.45
N LYS A 151 16.92 -9.55 -8.84
CA LYS A 151 16.57 -10.71 -8.00
C LYS A 151 16.41 -12.01 -8.79
N VAL A 152 16.07 -11.91 -10.07
CA VAL A 152 16.07 -13.04 -11.02
C VAL A 152 17.50 -13.41 -11.40
N SER A 153 18.42 -12.45 -11.48
CA SER A 153 19.84 -12.69 -11.80
C SER A 153 20.61 -13.40 -10.68
N ASP A 154 20.22 -13.23 -9.41
CA ASP A 154 20.70 -14.06 -8.28
C ASP A 154 20.17 -15.51 -8.33
N LYS A 155 19.26 -15.80 -9.27
CA LYS A 155 18.60 -17.09 -9.44
C LYS A 155 18.98 -17.73 -10.80
N GLU A 156 20.27 -17.84 -11.10
CA GLU A 156 20.74 -18.74 -12.16
C GLU A 156 20.62 -20.23 -11.73
N PRO A 157 20.38 -21.16 -12.67
CA PRO A 157 19.86 -22.49 -12.40
C PRO A 157 20.97 -23.46 -11.98
N SER A 158 20.83 -24.06 -10.80
CA SER A 158 21.48 -25.34 -10.51
C SER A 158 20.79 -26.46 -11.30
N PRO A 159 21.56 -27.41 -11.88
CA PRO A 159 21.06 -28.39 -12.85
C PRO A 159 20.05 -29.39 -12.25
N PRO A 160 19.26 -30.07 -13.09
CA PRO A 160 18.21 -30.97 -12.64
C PRO A 160 18.82 -32.23 -12.06
N VAL A 161 18.58 -32.49 -10.77
CA VAL A 161 18.63 -33.85 -10.22
C VAL A 161 17.18 -34.26 -9.97
N THR A 162 16.58 -34.85 -11.00
CA THR A 162 15.58 -35.90 -10.79
C THR A 162 16.31 -37.12 -10.27
N GLN A 163 15.60 -37.91 -9.45
CA GLN A 163 15.91 -39.22 -8.84
C GLN A 163 16.01 -39.05 -7.31
N VAL A 164 15.24 -39.72 -6.46
CA VAL A 164 14.36 -40.89 -6.59
C VAL A 164 13.44 -40.87 -5.36
N ALA A 165 12.18 -41.25 -5.56
CA ALA A 165 11.25 -41.56 -4.49
C ALA A 165 11.84 -42.62 -3.56
N ASN A 166 11.60 -42.53 -2.24
CA ASN A 166 11.24 -43.71 -1.46
C ASN A 166 10.55 -43.28 -0.17
N ASP A 167 9.42 -43.95 0.01
CA ASP A 167 8.53 -44.02 1.15
C ASP A 167 9.22 -44.68 2.36
N ASP A 168 8.53 -44.63 3.50
CA ASP A 168 8.72 -45.45 4.71
C ASP A 168 9.89 -45.14 5.66
N SER A 169 9.57 -44.43 6.76
CA SER A 169 9.58 -45.07 8.08
C SER A 169 8.98 -44.17 9.16
N SER A 170 7.88 -44.66 9.71
CA SER A 170 7.25 -44.39 11.00
C SER A 170 8.19 -44.10 12.19
N ALA A 171 7.59 -43.50 13.23
CA ALA A 171 8.07 -43.17 14.58
C ALA A 171 8.49 -41.69 14.70
N PHE A 172 7.91 -40.83 15.54
CA PHE A 172 7.55 -41.04 16.93
C PHE A 172 6.79 -39.79 17.45
N LEU A 173 5.52 -39.93 17.84
CA LEU A 173 4.91 -39.21 18.98
C LEU A 173 4.59 -40.32 20.01
N PRO A 174 4.57 -40.09 21.35
CA PRO A 174 4.40 -38.83 22.08
C PRO A 174 5.37 -38.66 23.29
N GLU A 175 5.39 -37.50 23.95
CA GLU A 175 5.31 -37.44 25.43
C GLU A 175 5.07 -36.01 25.95
N THR A 176 3.93 -35.88 26.60
CA THR A 176 3.54 -34.91 27.63
C THR A 176 4.39 -35.06 28.90
N LYS A 177 4.87 -33.96 29.48
CA LYS A 177 4.99 -33.83 30.95
C LYS A 177 4.50 -32.47 31.43
N GLN A 178 3.38 -32.53 32.14
CA GLN A 178 2.96 -31.57 33.16
C GLN A 178 3.98 -31.55 34.31
N SER A 179 4.17 -30.38 34.91
CA SER A 179 4.40 -30.26 36.36
C SER A 179 3.70 -28.99 36.82
N GLU A 180 2.57 -29.18 37.50
CA GLU A 180 1.85 -28.20 38.30
C GLU A 180 2.77 -27.52 39.33
N THR A 181 2.50 -26.26 39.70
CA THR A 181 1.89 -25.94 41.01
C THR A 181 1.71 -24.43 41.20
N SER A 182 0.51 -24.07 41.66
CA SER A 182 0.02 -22.78 42.19
C SER A 182 -1.09 -23.13 43.19
N PRO A 183 -1.55 -22.28 44.14
CA PRO A 183 -1.00 -21.09 44.82
C PRO A 183 -1.15 -21.28 46.38
N PRO A 184 -1.33 -20.25 47.24
CA PRO A 184 -2.68 -19.68 47.41
C PRO A 184 -2.75 -18.16 47.65
N VAL A 185 -3.94 -17.62 47.39
CA VAL A 185 -4.43 -16.29 47.71
C VAL A 185 -4.99 -16.29 49.14
N THR A 186 -4.69 -15.28 49.94
CA THR A 186 -5.50 -14.92 51.14
C THR A 186 -5.68 -13.41 51.24
N ASN A 187 -6.94 -12.98 51.18
CA ASN A 187 -7.44 -11.65 51.54
C ASN A 187 -7.41 -11.43 53.05
N VAL A 188 -7.03 -10.22 53.50
CA VAL A 188 -7.51 -9.55 54.75
C VAL A 188 -7.36 -8.04 54.50
N GLN A 189 -8.44 -7.30 54.21
CA GLN A 189 -9.28 -6.51 55.13
C GLN A 189 -8.55 -5.45 56.00
N GLU A 190 -8.99 -4.19 55.83
CA GLU A 190 -9.30 -3.18 56.87
C GLU A 190 -8.21 -2.50 57.75
N THR A 191 -8.23 -1.15 57.70
CA THR A 191 -8.31 -0.22 58.87
C THR A 191 -7.02 0.45 59.42
N THR A 192 -7.03 1.79 59.32
CA THR A 192 -6.38 2.86 60.15
C THR A 192 -4.87 2.87 60.41
N LEU A 193 -4.23 3.99 60.03
CA LEU A 193 -3.75 5.01 60.98
C LEU A 193 -3.55 6.36 60.28
#